data_AF-A0A1E7FBD4-F1
#
_entry.id   AF-A0A1E7FBD4-F1
#
_cell.length_a   1.000
_cell.length_b   1.000
_cell.length_c   1.000
_cell.angle_alpha   90.00
_cell.angle_beta   90.00
_cell.angle_gamma   90.00
#
_symmetry.space_group_name_H-M   'P 1'
#
loop_
_entity.id
_entity.type
_entity.pdbx_description
1 polymer ?
#
loop_
_entity_poly.entity_id
_entity_poly.type
_entity_poly.pdbx_seq_one_letter_code
_entity_poly.pdbx_strand_id
1 'polypeptide(L)'
;MDPNGKETNLTPSHSPEVSKGDADYVQHEYGEQPAKRGHTCCFVCCDTRTACLVVNVMSLAFAGLGLISLAPQAMDRPGFERFGVMIAAFVVGIISNALGIYGALKFRKMFVLVATVWFGIEAILSVVLFMDFIGLIVSVLFLYPHVMFYRDLQNGVMSRETYAREKVCCGDCC
;
A
#
# COMPACT_ATOMS: atom_id res chain seq x y z
N MET A 1 -22.25 -64.30 0.52
CA MET A 1 -20.88 -64.81 0.29
C MET A 1 -19.93 -64.00 1.16
N ASP A 2 -19.30 -64.68 2.13
CA ASP A 2 -18.03 -64.31 2.78
C ASP A 2 -16.93 -63.99 1.73
N PRO A 3 -15.83 -63.25 2.03
CA PRO A 3 -15.01 -63.59 3.21
C PRO A 3 -14.22 -62.46 3.91
N ASN A 4 -13.88 -62.79 5.15
CA ASN A 4 -12.65 -62.42 5.87
C ASN A 4 -12.72 -61.19 6.79
N GLY A 5 -13.08 -61.46 8.04
CA GLY A 5 -12.84 -60.56 9.15
C GLY A 5 -11.36 -60.43 9.49
N LYS A 6 -11.03 -59.28 10.10
CA LYS A 6 -10.01 -59.19 11.14
C LYS A 6 -10.25 -57.93 11.96
N GLU A 7 -10.68 -58.15 13.19
CA GLU A 7 -10.54 -57.18 14.27
C GLU A 7 -9.05 -57.06 14.61
N THR A 8 -8.52 -55.85 14.67
CA THR A 8 -7.29 -55.56 15.44
C THR A 8 -7.50 -54.28 16.22
N ASN A 9 -7.85 -54.48 17.50
CA ASN A 9 -7.65 -53.53 18.59
C ASN A 9 -6.17 -53.14 18.68
N LEU A 10 -5.86 -51.84 18.63
CA LEU A 10 -4.62 -51.29 19.20
C LEU A 10 -4.84 -49.81 19.56
N THR A 11 -5.25 -49.56 20.80
CA THR A 11 -4.72 -48.44 21.58
C THR A 11 -3.53 -48.99 22.36
N PRO A 12 -2.34 -48.40 22.23
CA PRO A 12 -1.80 -47.73 23.41
C PRO A 12 -0.93 -46.49 23.10
N SER A 13 -1.18 -45.44 23.89
CA SER A 13 -0.20 -44.56 24.52
C SER A 13 1.09 -44.21 23.75
N HIS A 14 1.16 -42.97 23.26
CA HIS A 14 2.19 -42.05 23.76
C HIS A 14 1.75 -40.62 23.48
N SER A 15 1.34 -39.90 24.52
CA SER A 15 1.60 -38.45 24.56
C SER A 15 3.11 -38.29 24.69
N PRO A 16 3.77 -37.51 23.82
CA PRO A 16 4.82 -36.65 24.27
C PRO A 16 4.17 -35.30 24.58
N GLU A 17 4.09 -34.96 25.86
CA GLU A 17 4.04 -33.55 26.27
C GLU A 17 5.26 -32.87 25.66
N VAL A 18 5.06 -32.09 24.59
CA VAL A 18 6.07 -31.14 24.09
C VAL A 18 5.40 -29.81 23.84
N SER A 19 5.66 -28.93 24.80
CA SER A 19 5.80 -27.48 24.71
C SER A 19 4.68 -26.68 24.05
N LYS A 20 3.84 -26.15 24.93
CA LYS A 20 3.12 -24.87 24.82
C LYS A 20 4.00 -23.82 24.09
N GLY A 21 3.70 -23.61 22.83
CA GLY A 21 4.43 -22.80 21.87
C GLY A 21 3.54 -22.62 20.64
N ASP A 22 2.36 -22.08 20.91
CA ASP A 22 1.19 -21.90 20.05
C ASP A 22 1.58 -21.39 18.65
N ALA A 23 1.50 -22.25 17.62
CA ALA A 23 0.28 -22.56 16.87
C ALA A 23 -0.15 -21.43 15.94
N ASP A 24 0.33 -21.42 14.68
CA ASP A 24 -0.50 -21.12 13.50
C ASP A 24 0.24 -21.43 12.17
N TYR A 25 0.62 -22.69 11.96
CA TYR A 25 1.06 -23.17 10.64
C TYR A 25 0.33 -24.47 10.31
N VAL A 26 -0.99 -24.38 10.17
CA VAL A 26 -1.82 -25.50 9.69
C VAL A 26 -1.94 -25.41 8.17
N GLN A 27 -1.51 -26.50 7.56
CA GLN A 27 -1.62 -26.84 6.15
C GLN A 27 -3.05 -26.58 5.62
N HIS A 28 -3.19 -25.93 4.48
CA HIS A 28 -4.44 -25.97 3.71
C HIS A 28 -4.29 -26.87 2.49
N GLU A 29 -5.17 -27.87 2.48
CA GLU A 29 -5.40 -28.92 1.49
C GLU A 29 -5.74 -28.38 0.09
N TYR A 30 -5.51 -29.22 -0.93
CA TYR A 30 -5.95 -29.02 -2.32
C TYR A 30 -7.48 -29.03 -2.40
N GLY A 31 -8.12 -27.87 -2.39
CA GLY A 31 -9.55 -27.71 -2.64
C GLY A 31 -9.92 -26.24 -2.78
N GLU A 32 -10.47 -25.86 -3.94
CA GLU A 32 -10.96 -24.52 -4.28
C GLU A 32 -9.88 -23.42 -4.41
N GLN A 33 -9.69 -22.86 -5.62
CA GLN A 33 -8.81 -21.69 -5.77
C GLN A 33 -9.40 -20.53 -4.96
N PRO A 34 -8.69 -19.97 -3.97
CA PRO A 34 -9.25 -18.95 -3.10
C PRO A 34 -9.59 -17.71 -3.92
N ALA A 35 -10.83 -17.25 -3.79
CA ALA A 35 -11.35 -16.04 -4.43
C ALA A 35 -10.40 -14.84 -4.23
N LYS A 36 -10.32 -13.96 -5.23
CA LYS A 36 -9.49 -12.74 -5.23
C LYS A 36 -9.60 -12.01 -3.89
N ARG A 37 -8.50 -11.96 -3.11
CA ARG A 37 -8.45 -11.29 -1.81
C ARG A 37 -8.09 -9.80 -1.92
N GLY A 38 -7.37 -9.41 -2.96
CA GLY A 38 -7.04 -8.00 -3.24
C GLY A 38 -8.26 -7.15 -3.58
N HIS A 39 -8.40 -6.04 -2.88
CA HIS A 39 -9.45 -5.05 -3.11
C HIS A 39 -9.18 -4.28 -4.41
N THR A 40 -10.21 -4.09 -5.24
CA THR A 40 -10.13 -3.26 -6.43
C THR A 40 -10.22 -1.79 -6.00
N CYS A 41 -9.21 -0.98 -6.30
CA CYS A 41 -9.11 0.41 -5.83
C CYS A 41 -9.47 1.37 -6.96
N CYS A 42 -10.61 2.06 -6.82
CA CYS A 42 -11.14 3.02 -7.79
C CYS A 42 -11.38 2.41 -9.18
N PHE A 43 -12.59 1.89 -9.46
CA PHE A 43 -13.25 1.52 -10.75
C PHE A 43 -12.44 1.38 -12.08
N VAL A 44 -11.37 2.15 -12.30
CA VAL A 44 -10.38 2.11 -13.39
C VAL A 44 -9.06 1.38 -13.04
N CYS A 45 -8.62 1.36 -11.77
CA CYS A 45 -7.38 0.69 -11.36
C CYS A 45 -7.68 -0.66 -10.68
N CYS A 46 -7.34 -1.76 -11.37
CA CYS A 46 -7.64 -3.12 -10.90
C CYS A 46 -6.82 -3.59 -9.68
N ASP A 47 -5.80 -2.81 -9.28
CA ASP A 47 -4.75 -3.17 -8.33
C ASP A 47 -4.32 -1.97 -7.45
N THR A 48 -4.36 -2.14 -6.12
CA THR A 48 -3.96 -1.13 -5.12
C THR A 48 -2.49 -0.73 -5.24
N ARG A 49 -1.60 -1.63 -5.65
CA ARG A 49 -0.19 -1.31 -5.91
C ARG A 49 -0.04 -0.38 -7.11
N THR A 50 -0.75 -0.70 -8.20
CA THR A 50 -0.69 0.08 -9.43
C THR A 50 -1.29 1.47 -9.19
N ALA A 51 -2.41 1.56 -8.47
CA ALA A 51 -2.97 2.84 -8.04
C ALA A 51 -1.95 3.65 -7.22
N CYS A 52 -1.31 3.04 -6.23
CA CYS A 52 -0.26 3.66 -5.40
C CYS A 52 0.92 4.18 -6.24
N LEU A 53 1.39 3.42 -7.23
CA LEU A 53 2.44 3.86 -8.15
C LEU A 53 2.00 5.07 -8.99
N VAL A 54 0.80 5.01 -9.56
CA VAL A 54 0.26 6.08 -10.40
C VAL A 54 0.11 7.38 -9.60
N VAL A 55 -0.42 7.34 -8.37
CA VAL A 55 -0.55 8.57 -7.56
C VAL A 55 0.78 9.17 -7.14
N ASN A 56 1.81 8.36 -6.84
CA ASN A 56 3.14 8.91 -6.54
C ASN A 56 3.77 9.55 -7.77
N VAL A 57 3.60 8.96 -8.96
CA VAL A 57 4.09 9.54 -10.22
C VAL A 57 3.36 10.84 -10.54
N MET A 58 2.04 10.89 -10.37
CA MET A 58 1.27 12.13 -10.53
C MET A 58 1.71 13.19 -9.52
N SER A 59 1.94 12.83 -8.26
CA SER A 59 2.43 13.75 -7.23
C SER A 59 3.81 14.33 -7.60
N LEU A 60 4.73 13.52 -8.11
CA LEU A 60 6.03 14.01 -8.60
C LEU A 60 5.87 15.01 -9.75
N ALA A 61 4.94 14.76 -10.68
CA ALA A 61 4.66 15.69 -11.76
C ALA A 61 4.09 17.03 -11.25
N PHE A 62 3.12 16.98 -10.33
CA PHE A 62 2.56 18.19 -9.70
C PHE A 62 3.59 18.94 -8.88
N ALA A 63 4.45 18.25 -8.13
CA ALA A 63 5.55 18.87 -7.38
C ALA A 63 6.54 19.59 -8.31
N GLY A 64 6.86 18.99 -9.46
CA GLY A 64 7.70 19.61 -10.49
C GLY A 64 7.08 20.88 -11.08
N LEU A 65 5.79 20.82 -11.47
CA LEU A 65 5.05 21.97 -11.98
C LEU A 65 4.90 23.08 -10.92
N GLY A 66 4.70 22.69 -9.66
CA GLY A 66 4.62 23.59 -8.52
C GLY A 66 5.93 24.35 -8.30
N LEU A 67 7.07 23.65 -8.32
CA LEU A 67 8.39 24.27 -8.18
C LEU A 67 8.70 25.26 -9.33
N ILE A 68 8.38 24.90 -10.57
CA ILE A 68 8.55 25.79 -11.73
C ILE A 68 7.69 27.06 -11.55
N SER A 69 6.46 26.90 -11.09
CA SER A 69 5.54 28.02 -10.86
C SER A 69 5.96 28.92 -9.69
N LEU A 70 6.65 28.35 -8.68
CA LEU A 70 7.07 29.07 -7.48
C LEU A 70 8.40 29.82 -7.66
N ALA A 71 9.27 29.35 -8.56
CA ALA A 71 10.61 29.92 -8.75
C ALA A 71 10.63 31.43 -9.06
N PRO A 72 9.76 31.99 -9.93
CA PRO A 72 9.72 33.44 -10.16
C PRO A 72 9.29 34.22 -8.92
N GLN A 73 8.36 33.67 -8.14
CA GLN A 73 7.81 34.33 -6.94
C GLN A 73 8.83 34.40 -5.81
N ALA A 74 9.73 33.42 -5.73
CA ALA A 74 10.80 33.39 -4.75
C ALA A 74 11.89 34.44 -5.03
N MET A 75 12.08 34.86 -6.28
CA MET A 75 13.06 35.88 -6.65
C MET A 75 12.55 37.31 -6.44
N ASP A 76 11.26 37.55 -6.64
CA ASP A 76 10.69 38.92 -6.66
C ASP A 76 10.23 39.46 -5.29
N ARG A 77 9.99 38.61 -4.28
CA ARG A 77 9.36 39.06 -3.02
C ARG A 77 10.25 38.90 -1.78
N PRO A 78 10.42 39.95 -0.96
CA PRO A 78 11.01 39.85 0.37
C PRO A 78 10.01 39.18 1.34
N GLY A 79 9.89 37.86 1.23
CA GLY A 79 8.95 37.04 2.02
C GLY A 79 9.48 35.63 2.24
N PHE A 80 10.80 35.50 2.46
CA PHE A 80 11.56 34.25 2.46
C PHE A 80 10.94 33.14 3.32
N GLU A 81 10.34 33.46 4.46
CA GLU A 81 9.82 32.47 5.40
C GLU A 81 8.77 31.52 4.80
N ARG A 82 7.75 32.05 4.11
CA ARG A 82 6.67 31.22 3.56
C ARG A 82 7.13 30.48 2.30
N PHE A 83 7.89 31.15 1.45
CA PHE A 83 8.41 30.56 0.22
C PHE A 83 9.47 29.48 0.48
N GLY A 84 10.33 29.69 1.47
CA GLY A 84 11.35 28.72 1.89
C GLY A 84 10.74 27.45 2.46
N VAL A 85 9.73 27.57 3.33
CA VAL A 85 8.99 26.41 3.87
C VAL A 85 8.31 25.60 2.75
N MET A 86 7.70 26.27 1.76
CA MET A 86 7.10 25.59 0.60
C MET A 86 8.12 24.84 -0.25
N ILE A 87 9.25 25.47 -0.58
CA ILE A 87 10.31 24.83 -1.38
C ILE A 87 10.87 23.62 -0.63
N ALA A 88 11.13 23.76 0.68
CA ALA A 88 11.57 22.65 1.51
C ALA A 88 10.54 21.52 1.53
N ALA A 89 9.25 21.83 1.65
CA ALA A 89 8.18 20.85 1.59
C ALA A 89 8.14 20.10 0.25
N PHE A 90 8.25 20.80 -0.88
CA PHE A 90 8.32 20.14 -2.20
C PHE A 90 9.52 19.19 -2.32
N VAL A 91 10.69 19.57 -1.82
CA VAL A 91 11.88 18.71 -1.84
C VAL A 91 11.68 17.46 -0.99
N VAL A 92 11.18 17.60 0.24
CA VAL A 92 10.87 16.46 1.12
C VAL A 92 9.78 15.58 0.50
N GLY A 93 8.80 16.19 -0.16
CA GLY A 93 7.74 15.47 -0.87
C GLY A 93 8.26 14.66 -2.05
N ILE A 94 9.18 15.20 -2.85
CA ILE A 94 9.82 14.46 -3.95
C ILE A 94 10.57 13.23 -3.41
N ILE A 95 11.33 13.40 -2.33
CA ILE A 95 12.05 12.29 -1.69
C ILE A 95 11.07 11.25 -1.16
N SER A 96 10.01 11.68 -0.48
CA SER A 96 9.01 10.80 0.11
C SER A 96 8.23 10.01 -0.93
N ASN A 97 7.84 10.65 -2.04
CA ASN A 97 7.20 9.99 -3.19
C ASN A 97 8.15 8.99 -3.88
N ALA A 98 9.44 9.32 -4.02
CA ALA A 98 10.43 8.39 -4.58
C ALA A 98 10.59 7.13 -3.70
N LEU A 99 10.62 7.32 -2.37
CA LEU A 99 10.61 6.20 -1.42
C LEU A 99 9.29 5.40 -1.50
N GLY A 100 8.15 6.06 -1.67
CA GLY A 100 6.85 5.42 -1.88
C GLY A 100 6.83 4.52 -3.11
N ILE A 101 7.34 5.01 -4.25
CA ILE A 101 7.51 4.23 -5.49
C ILE A 101 8.43 3.03 -5.23
N TYR A 102 9.58 3.23 -4.59
CA TYR A 102 10.50 2.15 -4.25
C TYR A 102 9.84 1.10 -3.34
N GLY A 103 9.09 1.54 -2.34
CA GLY A 103 8.31 0.70 -1.43
C GLY A 103 7.26 -0.13 -2.15
N ALA A 104 6.54 0.47 -3.10
CA ALA A 104 5.55 -0.20 -3.94
C ALA A 104 6.18 -1.20 -4.92
N LEU A 105 7.40 -0.96 -5.40
CA LEU A 105 8.13 -1.90 -6.25
C LEU A 105 8.69 -3.11 -5.46
N LYS A 106 9.18 -2.88 -4.24
CA LYS A 106 9.84 -3.90 -3.40
C LYS A 106 8.89 -4.58 -2.39
N PHE A 107 7.60 -4.21 -2.36
CA PHE A 107 6.62 -4.68 -1.35
C PHE A 107 7.10 -4.45 0.10
N ARG A 108 7.77 -3.32 0.34
CA ARG A 108 8.31 -2.96 1.67
C ARG A 108 7.37 -1.96 2.36
N LYS A 109 6.58 -2.44 3.31
CA LYS A 109 5.58 -1.64 4.05
C LYS A 109 6.11 -0.36 4.72
N MET A 110 7.38 -0.35 5.16
CA MET A 110 7.97 0.82 5.83
C MET A 110 8.09 2.03 4.91
N PHE A 111 8.53 1.83 3.66
CA PHE A 111 8.68 2.94 2.71
C PHE A 111 7.34 3.47 2.22
N VAL A 112 6.33 2.59 2.10
CA VAL A 112 4.96 3.00 1.79
C VAL A 112 4.38 3.86 2.91
N LEU A 113 4.62 3.48 4.18
CA LEU A 113 4.15 4.26 5.34
C LEU A 113 4.76 5.67 5.38
N VAL A 114 6.04 5.82 5.03
CA VAL A 114 6.69 7.14 4.94
C VAL A 114 5.95 8.03 3.94
N ALA A 115 5.63 7.52 2.75
CA ALA A 115 4.85 8.26 1.75
C ALA A 115 3.43 8.59 2.25
N THR A 116 2.75 7.65 2.91
CA THR A 116 1.43 7.87 3.51
C THR A 116 1.45 9.01 4.54
N VAL A 117 2.45 9.02 5.43
CA VAL A 117 2.60 10.07 6.45
C VAL A 117 2.88 11.41 5.79
N TRP A 118 3.71 11.44 4.74
CA TRP A 118 3.98 12.65 3.98
C TRP A 118 2.71 13.26 3.38
N PHE A 119 1.88 12.48 2.68
CA PHE A 119 0.60 12.98 2.13
C PHE A 119 -0.33 13.51 3.23
N GLY A 120 -0.31 12.91 4.43
CA GLY A 120 -1.04 13.43 5.58
C GLY A 120 -0.51 14.80 6.06
N ILE A 121 0.81 14.97 6.14
CA ILE A 121 1.44 16.25 6.48
C ILE A 121 1.12 17.31 5.42
N GLU A 122 1.20 16.95 4.14
CA GLU A 122 0.88 17.84 3.01
C GLU A 122 -0.57 18.33 3.06
N ALA A 123 -1.52 17.43 3.38
CA ALA A 123 -2.92 17.77 3.58
C ALA A 123 -3.15 18.74 4.76
N ILE A 124 -2.37 18.62 5.84
CA ILE A 124 -2.45 19.54 6.98
C ILE A 124 -1.85 20.90 6.61
N LEU A 125 -0.68 20.91 5.95
CA LEU A 125 -0.01 22.13 5.54
C LEU A 125 -0.83 22.94 4.53
N SER A 126 -1.52 22.29 3.59
CA SER A 126 -2.38 22.98 2.62
C SER A 126 -3.55 23.72 3.29
N VAL A 127 -4.17 23.12 4.30
CA VAL A 127 -5.26 23.73 5.07
C VAL A 127 -4.73 24.86 5.97
N VAL A 128 -3.64 24.62 6.72
CA VAL A 128 -3.13 25.58 7.70
C VAL A 128 -2.50 26.81 7.04
N LEU A 129 -1.78 26.64 5.94
CA LEU A 129 -1.05 27.75 5.31
C LEU A 129 -1.86 28.50 4.26
N PHE A 130 -2.78 27.83 3.55
CA PHE A 130 -3.46 28.39 2.37
C PHE A 130 -4.99 28.35 2.47
N MET A 131 -5.57 27.67 3.46
CA MET A 131 -7.01 27.36 3.51
C MET A 131 -7.54 26.77 2.19
N ASP A 132 -6.71 25.95 1.54
CA ASP A 132 -7.05 25.34 0.26
C ASP A 132 -7.80 24.01 0.47
N PHE A 133 -9.12 24.10 0.42
CA PHE A 133 -10.00 22.94 0.52
C PHE A 133 -9.94 22.02 -0.71
N ILE A 134 -9.58 22.55 -1.89
CA ILE A 134 -9.46 21.74 -3.10
C ILE A 134 -8.19 20.88 -2.97
N GLY A 135 -7.08 21.49 -2.55
CA GLY A 135 -5.85 20.78 -2.23
C GLY A 135 -6.08 19.67 -1.20
N LEU A 136 -6.84 19.95 -0.13
CA LEU A 136 -7.22 18.93 0.86
C LEU A 136 -7.93 17.73 0.24
N ILE A 137 -8.94 17.96 -0.60
CA ILE A 137 -9.70 16.89 -1.25
C ILE A 137 -8.78 16.04 -2.13
N VAL A 138 -7.92 16.67 -2.93
CA VAL A 138 -6.96 15.97 -3.79
C VAL A 138 -5.96 15.16 -2.95
N SER A 139 -5.42 15.73 -1.87
CA SER A 139 -4.50 15.02 -0.98
C SER A 139 -5.17 13.81 -0.32
N VAL A 140 -6.43 13.90 0.10
CA VAL A 140 -7.18 12.77 0.66
C VAL A 140 -7.41 11.67 -0.39
N LEU A 141 -7.75 12.04 -1.63
CA LEU A 141 -7.87 11.09 -2.73
C LEU A 141 -6.55 10.38 -3.02
N PHE A 142 -5.43 11.07 -2.91
CA PHE A 142 -4.10 10.50 -3.13
C PHE A 142 -3.63 9.66 -1.94
N LEU A 143 -4.06 10.00 -0.72
CA LEU A 143 -3.80 9.24 0.50
C LEU A 143 -4.54 7.90 0.52
N TYR A 144 -5.74 7.82 -0.06
CA TYR A 144 -6.57 6.62 -0.09
C TYR A 144 -5.84 5.36 -0.62
N PRO A 145 -5.27 5.33 -1.84
CA PRO A 145 -4.58 4.15 -2.36
C PRO A 145 -3.33 3.79 -1.53
N HIS A 146 -2.68 4.76 -0.88
CA HIS A 146 -1.54 4.50 0.01
C HIS A 146 -1.94 3.77 1.28
N VAL A 147 -3.01 4.23 1.95
CA VAL A 147 -3.54 3.59 3.16
C VAL A 147 -4.05 2.19 2.83
N MET A 148 -4.78 2.06 1.72
CA MET A 148 -5.32 0.78 1.28
C MET A 148 -4.19 -0.22 0.94
N PHE A 149 -3.20 0.20 0.15
CA PHE A 149 -2.05 -0.65 -0.19
C PHE A 149 -1.21 -1.02 1.05
N TYR A 150 -1.07 -0.11 2.02
CA TYR A 150 -0.40 -0.43 3.27
C TYR A 150 -1.14 -1.51 4.07
N ARG A 151 -2.47 -1.44 4.13
CA ARG A 151 -3.31 -2.46 4.78
C ARG A 151 -3.19 -3.81 4.07
N ASP A 152 -3.18 -3.82 2.74
CA ASP A 152 -3.02 -5.05 1.95
C ASP A 152 -1.64 -5.71 2.17
N LEU A 153 -0.59 -4.89 2.35
CA LEU A 153 0.75 -5.36 2.74
C LEU A 153 0.80 -5.89 4.18
N GLN A 154 0.08 -5.27 5.13
CA GLN A 154 0.04 -5.73 6.52
C GLN A 154 -0.70 -7.06 6.67
N ASN A 155 -1.83 -7.21 5.98
CA ASN A 155 -2.66 -8.41 6.05
C ASN A 155 -2.07 -9.60 5.27
N GLY A 156 -0.90 -9.43 4.63
CA GLY A 156 -0.28 -10.46 3.80
C GLY A 156 -1.09 -10.83 2.55
N VAL A 157 -2.13 -10.05 2.23
CA VAL A 157 -2.96 -10.24 1.04
C VAL A 157 -2.09 -10.05 -0.20
N MET A 158 -1.22 -9.05 -0.17
CA MET A 158 -0.43 -8.65 -1.32
C MET A 158 1.08 -8.78 -1.06
N SER A 159 1.69 -9.83 -1.63
CA SER A 159 3.13 -10.11 -1.55
C SER A 159 3.71 -10.43 -2.93
N ARG A 160 5.04 -10.45 -3.10
CA ARG A 160 5.68 -10.71 -4.40
C ARG A 160 5.27 -12.06 -5.02
N GLU A 161 4.97 -13.05 -4.19
CA GLU A 161 4.60 -14.40 -4.59
C GLU A 161 3.11 -14.50 -4.94
N THR A 162 2.25 -13.81 -4.19
CA THR A 162 0.80 -13.74 -4.45
C THR A 162 0.48 -12.82 -5.64
N TYR A 163 1.36 -11.87 -5.96
CA TYR A 163 1.11 -10.83 -6.96
C TYR A 163 0.84 -11.38 -8.38
N ALA A 164 1.51 -12.46 -8.77
CA ALA A 164 1.27 -13.08 -10.09
C ALA A 164 -0.16 -13.62 -10.24
N ARG A 165 -0.78 -14.03 -9.12
CA ARG A 165 -2.16 -14.52 -9.05
C ARG A 165 -3.20 -13.41 -9.07
N GLU A 166 -2.86 -12.23 -8.54
CA GLU A 166 -3.79 -11.09 -8.42
C GLU A 166 -3.82 -10.18 -9.67
N LYS A 167 -2.81 -10.27 -10.54
CA LYS A 167 -2.75 -9.53 -11.82
C LYS A 167 -3.79 -9.92 -12.86
N VAL A 168 -4.61 -10.94 -12.62
CA VAL A 168 -5.47 -11.58 -13.62
C VAL A 168 -6.55 -10.64 -14.22
N CYS A 169 -6.71 -9.42 -13.72
CA CYS A 169 -7.70 -8.47 -14.25
C CYS A 169 -7.05 -7.31 -15.03
N CYS A 170 -6.51 -7.61 -16.20
CA CYS A 170 -6.38 -6.68 -17.34
C CYS A 170 -6.51 -7.53 -18.62
N GLY A 171 -7.74 -7.98 -18.89
CA GLY A 171 -8.10 -8.78 -20.06
C GLY A 171 -9.61 -8.83 -20.22
N ASP A 172 -10.32 -9.08 -19.13
CA ASP A 172 -11.78 -9.09 -19.10
C ASP A 172 -12.28 -8.23 -17.93
N CYS A 173 -12.78 -7.02 -18.23
CA CYS A 173 -14.06 -6.67 -17.61
C CYS A 173 -15.04 -7.76 -18.09
N CYS A 174 -15.80 -8.37 -17.18
CA CYS A 174 -16.74 -9.47 -17.46
C CYS A 174 -17.39 -9.43 -18.85
#